data_AF-A0A914VPI3-F1
#
_entry.id   AF-A0A914VPI3-F1
#
_cell.length_a   1.000
_cell.length_b   1.000
_cell.length_c   1.000
_cell.angle_alpha   90.00
_cell.angle_beta   90.00
_cell.angle_gamma   90.00
#
_symmetry.space_group_name_H-M   'P 1'
#
loop_
_entity.id
_entity.type
_entity.pdbx_description
1 polymer ?
#
loop_
_entity_poly.entity_id
_entity_poly.type
_entity_poly.pdbx_seq_one_letter_code
_entity_poly.pdbx_strand_id
1 'polypeptide(L)'
;MDIQLCFIDYASYAYTAQDIEYVWKKVEPVQIKVGLRQSLPSFVLSDVRTDNCTSVTNTGVYSCLRTVLELKREFSYYLLQLYVPSFMLVAVSWVSFWLDKDSVPARVTLGVTTLLTMTTQ
;
A
#
# COMPACT_ATOMS: atom_id res chain seq x y z
N MET A 1 0.26 0.48 -7.71
CA MET A 1 -0.41 1.57 -6.97
C MET A 1 -1.65 0.96 -6.35
N ASP A 2 -1.45 0.27 -5.23
CA ASP A 2 -2.45 -0.54 -4.54
C ASP A 2 -3.18 0.26 -3.47
N ILE A 3 -4.41 -0.17 -3.22
CA ILE A 3 -5.25 0.27 -2.12
C ILE A 3 -5.52 -0.96 -1.27
N GLN A 4 -5.27 -0.85 0.02
CA GLN A 4 -5.49 -1.92 0.98
C GLN A 4 -6.58 -1.50 1.96
N LEU A 5 -7.50 -2.43 2.20
CA LEU A 5 -8.53 -2.29 3.22
C LEU A 5 -8.08 -3.05 4.46
N CYS A 6 -7.87 -2.32 5.55
CA CYS A 6 -7.53 -2.89 6.84
C CYS A 6 -8.73 -2.79 7.78
N PHE A 7 -9.05 -3.87 8.47
CA PHE A 7 -10.21 -3.97 9.34
C PHE A 7 -9.77 -3.97 10.80
N ILE A 8 -10.44 -3.17 11.63
CA ILE A 8 -10.32 -3.20 13.08
C ILE A 8 -11.68 -3.62 13.63
N ASP A 9 -11.74 -4.85 14.13
CA ASP A 9 -12.95 -5.43 14.69
C ASP A 9 -12.92 -5.32 16.22
N TYR A 10 -14.01 -4.83 16.80
CA TYR A 10 -14.19 -4.66 18.23
C TYR A 10 -15.47 -5.34 18.67
N ALA A 11 -15.34 -6.31 19.56
CA ALA A 11 -16.45 -7.10 20.08
C ALA A 11 -16.22 -7.48 21.55
N SER A 12 -17.30 -7.81 22.25
CA SER A 12 -17.24 -8.41 23.58
C SER A 12 -16.77 -9.86 23.45
N TYR A 13 -15.87 -10.28 24.33
CA TYR A 13 -15.45 -11.68 24.37
C TYR A 13 -16.39 -12.54 25.23
N ALA A 14 -16.81 -12.04 26.38
CA ALA A 14 -17.60 -12.80 27.35
C ALA A 14 -19.12 -12.61 27.21
N TYR A 15 -19.56 -11.38 26.90
CA TYR A 15 -20.97 -11.00 26.90
C TYR A 15 -21.61 -11.15 25.54
N THR A 16 -22.84 -11.67 25.50
CA THR A 16 -23.60 -11.83 24.25
C THR A 16 -24.32 -10.54 23.87
N ALA A 17 -24.90 -10.50 22.67
CA ALA A 17 -25.69 -9.38 22.17
C ALA A 17 -26.95 -9.08 23.01
N GLN A 18 -27.39 -10.02 23.86
CA GLN A 18 -28.49 -9.80 24.80
C GLN A 18 -28.04 -8.99 26.03
N ASP A 19 -26.78 -9.12 26.41
CA ASP A 19 -26.20 -8.44 27.58
C ASP A 19 -25.60 -7.08 27.19
N ILE A 20 -24.92 -7.02 26.03
CA ILE A 20 -24.23 -5.83 25.54
C ILE A 20 -24.41 -5.68 24.02
N GLU A 21 -24.88 -4.51 23.61
CA GLU A 21 -24.94 -4.09 22.21
C GLU A 21 -23.99 -2.90 21.98
N TYR A 22 -23.13 -3.03 20.97
CA TYR A 22 -22.22 -1.96 20.55
C TYR A 22 -22.83 -1.18 19.39
N VAL A 23 -22.85 0.15 19.52
CA VAL A 23 -23.38 1.05 18.49
C VAL A 23 -22.41 2.18 18.26
N TRP A 24 -22.19 2.52 16.99
CA TRP A 24 -21.37 3.68 16.62
C TRP A 24 -22.00 4.99 17.11
N LYS A 25 -21.15 5.92 17.56
CA LYS A 25 -21.59 7.26 17.90
C LYS A 25 -22.12 7.97 16.63
N LYS A 26 -23.27 8.64 16.74
CA LYS A 26 -23.93 9.33 15.61
C LYS A 26 -23.08 10.44 14.98
N VAL A 27 -22.24 11.10 15.77
CA VAL A 27 -21.37 12.21 15.34
C VAL A 27 -19.94 11.83 15.63
N GLU A 28 -19.10 11.84 14.59
CA GLU A 28 -17.68 11.52 14.66
C GLU A 28 -17.38 10.20 15.40
N PRO A 29 -17.80 9.04 14.84
CA PRO A 29 -17.57 7.74 15.47
C PRO A 29 -16.08 7.37 15.58
N VAL A 30 -15.26 7.86 14.64
CA VAL A 30 -13.81 7.62 14.61
C VAL A 30 -13.09 8.96 14.52
N GLN A 31 -12.15 9.19 15.44
CA GLN A 31 -11.35 10.41 15.49
C GLN A 31 -9.91 10.08 15.06
N ILE A 32 -9.40 10.85 14.10
CA ILE A 32 -8.04 10.69 13.58
C ILE A 32 -7.16 11.78 14.20
N LYS A 33 -6.06 11.38 14.83
CA LYS A 33 -5.12 12.33 15.43
C LYS A 33 -4.45 13.17 14.35
N VAL A 34 -4.37 14.49 14.58
CA VAL A 34 -3.59 15.41 13.76
C VAL A 34 -2.12 14.96 13.80
N GLY A 35 -1.56 14.65 12.63
CA GLY A 35 -0.19 14.15 12.50
C GLY A 35 -0.07 12.66 12.12
N LEU A 36 -1.18 11.93 11.95
CA LEU A 36 -1.11 10.50 11.59
C LEU A 36 -0.37 10.25 10.27
N ARG A 37 -0.46 11.17 9.31
CA ARG A 37 0.28 11.09 8.03
C ARG A 37 1.80 11.05 8.22
N GLN A 38 2.33 11.80 9.18
CA GLN A 38 3.76 11.82 9.47
C GLN A 38 4.25 10.48 10.04
N SER A 39 3.37 9.69 10.65
CA SER A 39 3.69 8.35 11.16
C SER A 39 3.56 7.25 10.10
N LEU A 40 2.99 7.54 8.93
CA LEU A 40 2.77 6.59 7.84
C LEU A 40 3.56 7.03 6.59
N PRO A 41 4.87 6.70 6.49
CA PRO A 41 5.71 7.17 5.39
C PRO A 41 5.40 6.49 4.05
N SER A 42 4.92 5.25 4.07
CA SER A 42 4.68 4.45 2.85
C SER A 42 3.22 4.41 2.41
N PHE A 43 2.30 4.92 3.23
CA PHE A 43 0.85 4.84 2.99
C PHE A 43 0.17 6.14 3.40
N VAL A 44 -0.85 6.51 2.63
CA VAL A 44 -1.78 7.58 2.98
C VAL A 44 -3.08 6.94 3.44
N LEU A 45 -3.54 7.34 4.63
CA LEU A 45 -4.92 7.09 5.01
C LEU A 45 -5.83 7.93 4.10
N SER A 46 -6.54 7.24 3.21
CA SER A 46 -7.42 7.80 2.18
C SER A 46 -8.81 8.08 2.74
N ASP A 47 -9.40 7.06 3.38
CA ASP A 47 -10.76 7.09 3.91
C ASP A 47 -10.86 6.20 5.15
N VAL A 48 -11.86 6.48 5.99
CA VAL A 48 -12.21 5.69 7.18
C VAL A 48 -13.71 5.48 7.20
N ARG A 49 -14.13 4.21 7.14
CA ARG A 49 -15.54 3.83 7.19
C ARG A 49 -15.84 3.08 8.47
N THR A 50 -17.09 3.18 8.90
CA THR A 50 -17.61 2.44 10.05
C THR A 50 -18.65 1.45 9.56
N ASP A 51 -18.57 0.25 10.08
CA ASP A 51 -19.42 -0.88 9.72
C ASP A 51 -19.71 -1.74 10.96
N ASN A 52 -20.64 -2.67 10.85
CA ASN A 52 -20.98 -3.62 11.92
C ASN A 52 -20.64 -5.04 11.49
N CYS A 53 -20.08 -5.84 12.40
CA CYS A 53 -19.59 -7.20 12.15
C CYS A 53 -20.23 -8.24 13.06
N THR A 54 -21.41 -7.94 13.62
CA THR A 54 -22.12 -8.82 14.55
C THR A 54 -22.21 -10.23 13.96
N SER A 55 -21.67 -11.21 14.69
CA SER A 55 -21.51 -12.57 14.20
C SER A 55 -22.05 -13.59 15.20
N VAL A 56 -22.51 -14.71 14.66
CA VAL A 56 -22.99 -15.85 15.43
C VAL A 56 -21.86 -16.84 15.58
N THR A 57 -21.49 -17.16 16.82
CA THR A 57 -20.51 -18.18 17.16
C THR A 57 -21.19 -19.34 17.87
N ASN A 58 -20.43 -20.41 18.16
CA ASN A 58 -20.98 -21.59 18.85
C ASN A 58 -21.51 -21.27 20.26
N THR A 59 -21.03 -20.20 20.89
CA THR A 59 -21.41 -19.82 22.26
C THR A 59 -22.52 -18.77 22.32
N GLY A 60 -22.89 -18.17 21.19
CA GLY A 60 -23.96 -17.17 21.13
C GLY A 60 -23.78 -16.15 20.00
N VAL A 61 -24.63 -15.12 20.00
CA VAL A 61 -24.52 -13.98 19.09
C VAL A 61 -23.72 -12.87 19.78
N TYR A 62 -22.70 -12.32 19.12
CA TYR A 62 -21.84 -11.28 19.68
C TYR A 62 -21.91 -10.02 18.83
N SER A 63 -22.28 -8.91 19.47
CA SER A 63 -22.28 -7.59 18.85
C SER A 63 -20.85 -7.17 18.52
N CYS A 64 -20.64 -6.66 17.30
CA CYS A 64 -19.29 -6.32 16.82
C CYS A 64 -19.33 -5.05 15.97
N LEU A 65 -18.37 -4.15 16.21
CA LEU A 65 -18.12 -2.95 15.44
C LEU A 65 -16.87 -3.14 14.59
N ARG A 66 -16.92 -2.72 13.33
CA ARG A 66 -15.81 -2.79 12.38
C ARG A 66 -15.44 -1.41 11.89
N THR A 67 -14.19 -1.02 12.09
CA THR A 67 -13.62 0.13 11.39
C THR A 67 -12.90 -0.35 10.15
N VAL A 68 -13.18 0.27 9.00
CA VAL A 68 -12.49 0.00 7.74
C VAL A 68 -11.57 1.16 7.44
N LEU A 69 -10.27 0.90 7.43
CA LEU A 69 -9.23 1.87 7.07
C LEU A 69 -8.82 1.62 5.61
N GLU A 70 -8.97 2.65 4.77
CA GLU A 70 -8.50 2.61 3.39
C GLU A 70 -7.10 3.22 3.31
N LEU A 71 -6.09 2.36 3.16
CA LEU A 71 -4.69 2.75 3.04
C LEU A 71 -4.27 2.70 1.57
N LYS A 72 -3.87 3.85 1.02
CA LYS A 72 -3.35 3.96 -0.34
C LYS A 72 -1.83 4.06 -0.30
N ARG A 73 -1.12 3.27 -1.10
CA ARG A 73 0.35 3.34 -1.14
C ARG A 73 0.83 4.69 -1.68
N GLU A 74 1.78 5.31 -0.99
CA GLU A 74 2.50 6.49 -1.47
C GLU A 74 3.40 6.11 -2.66
N PHE A 75 3.19 6.77 -3.80
CA PHE A 75 3.85 6.42 -5.06
C PHE A 75 5.07 7.28 -5.38
N SER A 76 5.17 8.45 -4.77
CA SER A 76 6.20 9.46 -5.04
C SER A 76 7.63 8.91 -4.92
N TYR A 77 7.89 8.12 -3.87
CA TYR A 77 9.18 7.46 -3.64
C TYR A 77 9.53 6.46 -4.75
N TYR A 78 8.58 5.57 -5.09
CA TYR A 78 8.80 4.56 -6.13
C TYR A 78 9.04 5.20 -7.50
N LEU A 79 8.37 6.31 -7.82
CA LEU A 79 8.58 7.04 -9.07
C LEU A 79 10.04 7.47 -9.22
N LEU A 80 10.61 8.12 -8.20
CA LEU A 80 11.96 8.66 -8.26
C LEU A 80 13.03 7.57 -8.17
N GLN A 81 12.84 6.55 -7.34
CA GLN A 81 13.88 5.56 -7.06
C GLN A 81 13.83 4.32 -7.96
N LEU A 82 12.69 4.02 -8.60
CA LEU A 82 12.53 2.85 -9.47
C LEU A 82 12.22 3.26 -10.91
N TYR A 83 11.17 4.05 -11.14
CA TYR A 83 10.70 4.35 -12.50
C TYR A 83 11.66 5.26 -13.28
N VAL A 84 12.18 6.33 -12.66
CA VAL A 84 13.16 7.23 -13.30
C VAL A 84 14.45 6.50 -13.70
N PRO A 85 15.14 5.75 -12.81
CA PRO A 85 16.36 5.04 -13.21
C PRO A 85 16.07 3.94 -14.24
N SER A 86 14.94 3.22 -14.12
CA SER A 86 14.54 2.24 -15.14
C SER A 86 14.36 2.88 -16.52
N PHE A 87 13.70 4.05 -16.60
CA PHE A 87 13.54 4.78 -17.87
C PHE A 87 14.88 5.24 -18.44
N MET A 88 15.78 5.76 -17.59
CA MET A 88 17.13 6.14 -18.00
C MET A 88 17.93 4.95 -18.55
N LEU A 89 17.82 3.77 -17.93
CA LEU A 89 18.47 2.54 -18.42
C LEU A 89 17.94 2.13 -19.79
N VAL A 90 16.62 2.21 -20.02
CA VAL A 90 16.03 1.95 -21.34
C VAL A 90 16.55 2.95 -22.37
N ALA A 91 16.59 4.24 -22.04
CA ALA A 91 17.14 5.26 -22.93
C ALA A 91 18.61 5.00 -23.29
N VAL A 92 19.46 4.65 -22.32
CA VAL A 92 20.87 4.28 -22.54
C VAL A 92 21.00 3.04 -23.43
N SER A 93 20.11 2.06 -23.29
CA SER A 93 20.10 0.88 -24.16
C SER A 93 19.87 1.27 -25.64
N TRP A 94 19.05 2.28 -25.92
CA TRP A 94 18.78 2.74 -27.27
C TRP A 94 19.93 3.53 -27.89
N VAL A 95 20.80 4.15 -27.08
CA VAL A 95 22.03 4.82 -27.57
C VAL A 95 22.94 3.83 -28.32
N SER A 96 22.89 2.54 -27.98
CA SER A 96 23.65 1.50 -28.67
C SER A 96 23.27 1.33 -30.16
N PHE A 97 22.09 1.78 -30.59
CA PHE A 97 21.67 1.78 -32.00
C PHE A 97 22.32 2.90 -32.82
N TRP A 98 22.76 3.99 -32.18
CA TRP A 98 23.42 5.11 -32.83
C TRP A 98 24.94 4.91 -32.98
N LEU A 99 25.48 3.86 -32.37
CA LEU A 99 26.91 3.56 -32.40
C LEU A 99 27.28 2.80 -33.69
N ASP A 100 28.39 3.21 -34.29
CA ASP A 100 28.88 2.63 -35.55
C ASP A 100 29.12 1.11 -35.42
N LYS A 101 28.83 0.36 -36.50
CA LYS A 101 28.77 -1.12 -36.47
C LYS A 101 30.12 -1.75 -36.06
N ASP A 102 31.21 -1.06 -36.36
CA ASP A 102 32.58 -1.53 -36.14
C ASP A 102 33.00 -1.44 -34.67
N SER A 103 32.23 -0.73 -33.84
CA SER A 103 32.49 -0.54 -32.40
C SER A 103 31.81 -1.62 -31.54
N VAL A 104 32.01 -2.89 -31.88
CA VAL A 104 31.42 -4.06 -31.19
C VAL A 104 31.71 -4.09 -29.66
N PRO A 105 32.93 -3.79 -29.17
CA PRO A 105 33.23 -3.87 -27.73
C PRO A 105 32.40 -2.90 -26.88
N ALA A 106 32.14 -1.71 -27.42
CA ALA A 106 31.35 -0.68 -26.74
C ALA A 106 29.87 -1.08 -26.64
N ARG A 107 29.30 -1.68 -27.69
CA ARG A 107 27.90 -2.14 -27.70
C ARG A 107 27.66 -3.29 -26.71
N VAL A 108 28.56 -4.26 -26.68
CA VAL A 108 28.48 -5.41 -25.75
C VAL A 108 28.60 -4.93 -24.30
N THR A 109 29.55 -4.03 -24.01
CA THR A 109 29.73 -3.50 -22.66
C THR A 109 28.49 -2.74 -22.18
N LEU A 110 27.92 -1.85 -23.01
CA LEU A 110 26.68 -1.13 -22.67
C LEU A 110 25.49 -2.07 -22.44
N GLY A 111 25.35 -3.12 -23.26
CA GLY A 111 24.30 -4.12 -23.09
C GLY A 111 24.43 -4.93 -21.81
N VAL A 112 25.64 -5.39 -21.48
CA VAL A 112 25.89 -6.17 -20.25
C VAL A 112 25.74 -5.30 -19.00
N THR A 113 26.25 -4.06 -19.00
CA THR A 113 26.14 -3.16 -17.85
C THR A 113 24.69 -2.75 -17.59
N THR A 114 23.89 -2.49 -18.63
CA THR A 114 22.46 -2.18 -18.46
C THR A 114 21.66 -3.36 -17.90
N LEU A 115 21.92 -4.58 -18.39
CA LEU A 115 21.33 -5.81 -17.85
C LEU A 115 21.73 -6.05 -16.41
N LEU A 116 23.03 -5.90 -16.10
CA LEU A 116 23.54 -6.06 -14.74
C LEU A 116 22.88 -5.05 -13.80
N THR A 117 22.78 -3.78 -14.22
CA THR A 117 22.17 -2.72 -13.42
C THR A 117 20.67 -2.98 -13.19
N MET A 118 19.98 -3.55 -14.17
CA MET A 118 18.58 -3.97 -14.03
C MET A 118 18.43 -5.15 -13.05
N THR A 119 19.34 -6.12 -13.06
CA THR A 119 19.29 -7.25 -12.11
C THR A 119 19.68 -6.88 -10.69
N THR A 120 20.46 -5.82 -10.49
CA THR A 120 20.86 -5.33 -9.17
C THR A 120 19.87 -4.35 -8.54
N GLN A 121 18.87 -3.90 -9.30
CA GLN A 121 17.83 -2.96 -8.86
C GLN A 121 16.70 -3.71 -8.14
#